data_AF-T0HP00-F1
#
_entry.id   AF-T0HP00-F1
#
_cell.length_a   1.000
_cell.length_b   1.000
_cell.length_c   1.000
_cell.angle_alpha   90.00
_cell.angle_beta   90.00
_cell.angle_gamma   90.00
#
_symmetry.space_group_name_H-M   'P 1'
#
loop_
_entity.id
_entity.type
_entity.pdbx_description
1 polymer ?
#
loop_
_entity_poly.entity_id
_entity_poly.type
_entity_poly.pdbx_seq_one_letter_code
_entity_poly.pdbx_strand_id
1 'polypeptide(L)'
;MPAPAPHEAAFWLGGAIGELRIGWCAPCAAWRHPSLAICPDCLTAINEYRVASGKATVLAITVNHQRWVDGFELPYAIAIVGLKEDSSIRLTTNITNMAPEAVRVGMSVRVTFLQQQDIWLPLFEPDPDEGPEDQPIRLDLPAPVVRPGNRVRRFEEKVAFTGIGTSTIGRKLAVSNLSLTIDACMAAIADAGLDRRDIDGICAYPGSAGLPGVSSGGIRAVEQILRINPVWHCGAHETPGQAGTVIDAMLAVASGLCRHVLCFTSFAEAVRPAIREAHGRIGGELAWRVPFGAASPANWIALYASQYFARFGADREMLGWIAINARRNAALNPEALYTRPIDLDDYFSVRLISSPFGLFDCDVPCDGAIAFVVSAIDAAQDQPHRPILVEAVGTQIAEPQSWDQGTLTHQANIFGPAAHLWTRTELTPGEVDVALLYDGFTFNVVSWLEALGFCGFGEAAAFLDGGRTIARDGALPLNPHGGHLCAGRTNGYGHLREAIIQLRGHAGERQIINSNVALVSNGGGIPASCMLLRRQ
;
A
#
# COMPACT_ATOMS: atom_id res chain seq x y z
N MET A 1 -8.90 20.22 -10.71
CA MET A 1 -9.42 21.10 -9.64
C MET A 1 -10.38 20.34 -8.72
N PRO A 2 -10.63 20.77 -7.48
CA PRO A 2 -11.68 20.19 -6.64
C PRO A 2 -13.09 20.38 -7.22
N ALA A 3 -13.98 19.42 -6.98
CA ALA A 3 -15.44 19.56 -7.07
C ALA A 3 -16.02 19.52 -5.66
N PRO A 4 -16.12 20.67 -4.96
CA PRO A 4 -16.53 20.71 -3.57
C PRO A 4 -17.92 20.13 -3.36
N ALA A 5 -18.06 19.24 -2.38
CA ALA A 5 -19.37 18.93 -1.82
C ALA A 5 -19.90 20.15 -1.02
N PRO A 6 -21.21 20.25 -0.76
CA PRO A 6 -21.77 21.39 -0.01
C PRO A 6 -21.12 21.61 1.36
N HIS A 7 -20.77 20.52 2.05
CA HIS A 7 -20.09 20.54 3.35
C HIS A 7 -18.56 20.74 3.24
N GLU A 8 -18.04 21.07 2.07
CA GLU A 8 -16.62 21.40 1.86
C GLU A 8 -16.46 22.83 1.33
N ALA A 9 -17.57 23.44 0.89
CA ALA A 9 -17.57 24.72 0.18
C ALA A 9 -16.90 25.84 0.98
N ALA A 10 -17.10 25.91 2.29
CA ALA A 10 -16.49 26.94 3.12
C ALA A 10 -14.96 26.90 3.09
N PHE A 11 -14.36 25.70 3.04
CA PHE A 11 -12.90 25.53 2.91
C PHE A 11 -12.40 26.01 1.55
N TRP A 12 -13.01 25.52 0.46
CA TRP A 12 -12.55 25.79 -0.90
C TRP A 12 -12.84 27.22 -1.40
N LEU A 13 -13.83 27.90 -0.82
CA LEU A 13 -14.23 29.25 -1.21
C LEU A 13 -13.72 30.34 -0.26
N GLY A 14 -13.26 29.98 0.94
CA GLY A 14 -12.82 30.94 1.97
C GLY A 14 -11.68 31.86 1.50
N GLY A 15 -10.81 31.36 0.62
CA GLY A 15 -9.72 32.15 0.05
C GLY A 15 -10.16 33.35 -0.78
N ALA A 16 -11.41 33.40 -1.26
CA ALA A 16 -11.97 34.58 -1.94
C ALA A 16 -11.99 35.85 -1.06
N ILE A 17 -12.05 35.65 0.25
CA ILE A 17 -12.02 36.71 1.27
C ILE A 17 -10.76 36.60 2.16
N GLY A 18 -9.78 35.79 1.76
CA GLY A 18 -8.52 35.62 2.48
C GLY A 18 -8.62 34.79 3.76
N GLU A 19 -9.65 33.97 3.93
CA GLU A 19 -9.88 33.20 5.16
C GLU A 19 -9.68 31.69 4.95
N LEU A 20 -8.81 31.08 5.76
CA LEU A 20 -8.72 29.62 5.85
C LEU A 20 -9.81 29.10 6.78
N ARG A 21 -10.91 28.58 6.23
CA ARG A 21 -12.05 28.09 6.99
C ARG A 21 -12.00 26.58 7.18
N ILE A 22 -11.97 26.13 8.43
CA ILE A 22 -11.92 24.71 8.81
C ILE A 22 -13.20 24.34 9.55
N GLY A 23 -13.69 23.11 9.35
CA GLY A 23 -14.89 22.63 10.02
C GLY A 23 -14.72 22.62 11.55
N TRP A 24 -15.78 22.97 12.27
CA TRP A 24 -15.78 23.02 13.72
C TRP A 24 -16.96 22.21 14.30
N CYS A 25 -16.65 21.30 15.21
CA CYS A 25 -17.65 20.60 15.99
C CYS A 25 -17.89 21.33 17.31
N ALA A 26 -19.02 22.04 17.42
CA ALA A 26 -19.37 22.77 18.63
C ALA A 26 -19.50 21.88 19.88
N PRO A 27 -20.17 20.71 19.85
CA PRO A 27 -20.25 19.83 21.02
C PRO A 27 -18.90 19.30 21.52
N CYS A 28 -18.00 18.94 20.60
CA CYS A 28 -16.66 18.44 20.96
C CYS A 28 -15.67 19.56 21.25
N ALA A 29 -16.01 20.80 20.92
CA ALA A 29 -15.09 21.92 20.85
C ALA A 29 -13.79 21.57 20.08
N ALA A 30 -13.94 20.96 18.91
CA ALA A 30 -12.81 20.42 18.14
C ALA A 30 -12.88 20.82 16.65
N TRP A 31 -11.71 21.09 16.08
CA TRP A 31 -11.52 21.29 14.64
C TRP A 31 -11.67 19.96 13.89
N ARG A 32 -12.10 20.01 12.63
CA ARG A 32 -12.33 18.84 11.78
C ARG A 32 -11.83 19.07 10.36
N HIS A 33 -10.93 18.21 9.92
CA HIS A 33 -10.41 18.17 8.57
C HIS A 33 -10.13 16.72 8.13
N PRO A 34 -10.35 16.37 6.85
CA PRO A 34 -11.15 17.11 5.87
C PRO A 34 -12.55 17.38 6.45
N SER A 35 -13.26 18.36 5.88
CA SER A 35 -14.58 18.69 6.39
C SER A 35 -15.48 17.47 6.20
N LEU A 36 -15.76 16.74 7.29
CA LEU A 36 -16.75 15.67 7.28
C LEU A 36 -18.11 16.31 7.53
N ALA A 37 -19.17 15.78 6.92
CA ALA A 37 -20.53 16.24 7.22
C ALA A 37 -20.93 15.94 8.69
N ILE A 38 -20.26 14.98 9.34
CA ILE A 38 -20.56 14.48 10.68
C ILE A 38 -19.26 14.35 11.49
N CYS A 39 -19.30 14.80 12.75
CA CYS A 39 -18.19 14.65 13.69
C CYS A 39 -18.01 13.17 14.07
N PRO A 40 -16.80 12.58 13.92
CA PRO A 40 -16.59 11.18 14.26
C PRO A 40 -16.71 10.87 15.77
N ASP A 41 -16.50 11.88 16.63
CA ASP A 41 -16.45 11.68 18.08
C ASP A 41 -17.85 11.73 18.73
N CYS A 42 -18.72 12.63 18.27
CA CYS A 42 -20.06 12.83 18.84
C CYS A 42 -21.22 12.61 17.87
N LEU A 43 -20.92 12.27 16.61
CA LEU A 43 -21.88 12.00 15.54
C LEU A 43 -22.85 13.17 15.22
N THR A 44 -22.52 14.38 15.67
CA THR A 44 -23.29 15.59 15.37
C THR A 44 -22.87 16.16 14.01
N ALA A 45 -23.84 16.68 13.25
CA ALA A 45 -23.58 17.36 11.98
C ALA A 45 -22.65 18.57 12.17
N ILE A 46 -21.66 18.71 11.29
CA ILE A 46 -20.73 19.84 11.29
C ILE A 46 -21.30 20.93 10.38
N ASN A 47 -21.94 21.92 10.99
CA ASN A 47 -22.57 23.05 10.31
C ASN A 47 -21.85 24.38 10.52
N GLU A 48 -20.79 24.38 11.34
CA GLU A 48 -19.99 25.58 11.66
C GLU A 48 -18.59 25.44 11.04
N TYR A 49 -18.07 26.56 10.54
CA TYR A 49 -16.69 26.70 10.10
C TYR A 49 -16.08 27.88 10.82
N ARG A 50 -14.85 27.70 11.31
CA ARG A 50 -14.08 28.76 11.97
C ARG A 50 -12.91 29.16 11.10
N VAL A 51 -12.55 30.44 11.21
CA VAL A 51 -11.35 30.98 10.56
C VAL A 51 -10.14 30.56 11.39
N ALA A 52 -9.26 29.75 10.80
CA ALA A 52 -7.97 29.44 11.38
C ALA A 52 -7.04 30.67 11.25
N SER A 53 -6.02 30.77 12.12
CA SER A 53 -4.99 31.82 12.08
C SER A 53 -4.22 31.85 10.77
N GLY A 54 -4.27 30.76 10.00
CA GLY A 54 -3.48 30.56 8.80
C GLY A 54 -2.04 30.16 9.08
N LYS A 55 -1.60 30.04 10.35
CA LYS A 55 -0.26 29.58 10.70
C LYS A 55 -0.22 28.06 10.84
N ALA A 56 0.86 27.45 10.38
CA ALA A 56 1.06 26.00 10.42
C ALA A 56 2.55 25.64 10.48
N THR A 57 2.84 24.37 10.74
CA THR A 57 4.18 23.79 10.77
C THR A 57 4.28 22.68 9.72
N VAL A 58 5.36 22.65 8.93
CA VAL A 58 5.61 21.55 7.98
C VAL A 58 5.90 20.26 8.75
N LEU A 59 5.07 19.23 8.57
CA LEU A 59 5.20 17.92 9.23
C LEU A 59 5.85 16.86 8.33
N ALA A 60 5.70 16.98 7.02
CA ALA A 60 6.27 16.09 6.02
C ALA A 60 6.50 16.84 4.71
N ILE A 61 7.51 16.43 3.93
CA ILE A 61 7.88 17.08 2.67
C ILE A 61 8.39 16.07 1.64
N THR A 62 8.00 16.25 0.38
CA THR A 62 8.62 15.58 -0.74
C THR A 62 8.84 16.54 -1.89
N VAL A 63 10.02 16.47 -2.52
CA VAL A 63 10.40 17.24 -3.70
C VAL A 63 10.29 16.35 -4.92
N ASN A 64 9.47 16.76 -5.87
CA ASN A 64 9.09 15.98 -7.03
C ASN A 64 9.94 16.36 -8.22
N HIS A 65 10.60 15.35 -8.80
CA HIS A 65 11.45 15.50 -9.99
C HIS A 65 10.81 14.84 -11.22
N GLN A 66 9.59 14.34 -11.07
CA GLN A 66 8.76 13.81 -12.14
C GLN A 66 7.44 14.57 -12.18
N ARG A 67 6.97 14.86 -13.39
CA ARG A 67 5.66 15.49 -13.59
C ARG A 67 4.57 14.43 -13.43
N TRP A 68 3.73 14.59 -12.41
CA TRP A 68 2.59 13.72 -12.13
C TRP A 68 1.26 14.32 -12.59
N VAL A 69 1.16 15.66 -12.54
CA VAL A 69 0.01 16.46 -12.96
C VAL A 69 0.52 17.60 -13.83
N ASP A 70 -0.21 17.94 -14.88
CA ASP A 70 0.13 19.09 -15.73
C ASP A 70 0.01 20.42 -14.97
N GLY A 71 0.77 21.42 -15.42
CA GLY A 71 0.79 22.75 -14.82
C GLY A 71 1.76 22.93 -13.66
N PHE A 72 2.44 21.86 -13.22
CA PHE A 72 3.54 21.95 -12.24
C PHE A 72 4.90 22.02 -12.95
N GLU A 73 5.65 23.07 -12.64
CA GLU A 73 7.06 23.18 -13.02
C GLU A 73 7.91 22.29 -12.12
N LEU A 74 8.91 21.62 -12.69
CA LEU A 74 9.79 20.73 -11.95
C LEU A 74 11.09 21.47 -11.57
N PRO A 75 11.62 21.24 -10.37
CA PRO A 75 11.02 20.48 -9.28
C PRO A 75 9.92 21.26 -8.53
N TYR A 76 9.03 20.55 -7.82
CA TYR A 76 8.04 21.18 -6.93
C TYR A 76 7.90 20.40 -5.62
N ALA A 77 7.59 21.12 -4.54
CA ALA A 77 7.44 20.54 -3.21
C ALA A 77 5.97 20.28 -2.86
N ILE A 78 5.69 19.10 -2.34
CA ILE A 78 4.42 18.75 -1.71
C ILE A 78 4.70 18.60 -0.22
N ALA A 79 3.92 19.28 0.62
CA ALA A 79 4.04 19.22 2.06
C ALA A 79 2.74 18.71 2.69
N ILE A 80 2.87 18.15 3.90
CA ILE A 80 1.76 18.08 4.85
C ILE A 80 2.08 19.06 5.96
N VAL A 81 1.19 20.02 6.22
CA VAL A 81 1.32 21.01 7.29
C VAL A 81 0.30 20.75 8.38
N GLY A 82 0.69 20.88 9.64
CA GLY A 82 -0.21 20.83 10.80
C GLY A 82 -0.57 22.24 11.26
N LEU A 83 -1.86 22.52 11.45
CA LEU A 83 -2.30 23.86 11.85
C LEU A 83 -1.85 24.21 13.28
N LYS A 84 -1.59 25.49 13.54
CA LYS A 84 -1.14 25.99 14.85
C LYS A 84 -2.16 25.75 15.95
N GLU A 85 -3.45 25.80 15.63
CA GLU A 85 -4.54 25.57 16.58
C GLU A 85 -4.61 24.11 17.03
N ASP A 86 -4.31 23.18 16.13
CA ASP A 86 -4.34 21.75 16.35
C ASP A 86 -3.49 21.03 15.28
N SER A 87 -2.32 20.53 15.68
CA SER A 87 -1.39 19.84 14.77
C SER A 87 -1.90 18.50 14.24
N SER A 88 -2.99 17.96 14.80
CA SER A 88 -3.68 16.79 14.24
C SER A 88 -4.50 17.15 13.01
N ILE A 89 -4.86 18.42 12.84
CA ILE A 89 -5.53 18.96 11.67
C ILE A 89 -4.48 19.31 10.63
N ARG A 90 -4.44 18.50 9.58
CA ARG A 90 -3.34 18.55 8.62
C ARG A 90 -3.83 18.81 7.21
N LEU A 91 -3.06 19.56 6.44
CA LEU A 91 -3.37 19.90 5.05
C LEU A 91 -2.26 19.40 4.14
N THR A 92 -2.61 18.60 3.13
CA THR A 92 -1.73 18.40 1.98
C THR A 92 -1.72 19.70 1.17
N THR A 93 -0.53 20.23 0.87
CA THR A 93 -0.37 21.55 0.25
C THR A 93 0.97 21.70 -0.49
N ASN A 94 1.21 22.86 -1.09
CA ASN A 94 2.52 23.27 -1.61
C ASN A 94 3.08 24.41 -0.76
N ILE A 95 4.41 24.45 -0.62
CA ILE A 95 5.13 25.59 -0.05
C ILE A 95 5.65 26.46 -1.20
N THR A 96 5.30 27.73 -1.17
CA THR A 96 5.57 28.73 -2.21
C THR A 96 6.49 29.83 -1.68
N ASN A 97 6.95 30.73 -2.57
CA ASN A 97 7.86 31.83 -2.24
C ASN A 97 9.20 31.39 -1.62
N MET A 98 9.63 30.17 -1.93
CA MET A 98 10.92 29.57 -1.56
C MET A 98 11.28 28.48 -2.57
N ALA A 99 12.56 28.16 -2.72
CA ALA A 99 13.00 27.02 -3.52
C ALA A 99 12.46 25.70 -2.94
N PRO A 100 11.92 24.76 -3.75
CA PRO A 100 11.37 23.49 -3.28
C PRO A 100 12.31 22.70 -2.35
N GLU A 101 13.61 22.72 -2.64
CA GLU A 101 14.65 22.02 -1.89
C GLU A 101 14.99 22.67 -0.54
N ALA A 102 14.61 23.93 -0.34
CA ALA A 102 14.87 24.64 0.92
C ALA A 102 13.78 24.37 1.98
N VAL A 103 12.65 23.78 1.58
CA VAL A 103 11.56 23.41 2.48
C VAL A 103 12.01 22.28 3.40
N ARG A 104 11.79 22.45 4.70
CA ARG A 104 12.21 21.52 5.74
C ARG A 104 11.08 21.21 6.70
N VAL A 105 11.09 20.00 7.26
CA VAL A 105 10.19 19.62 8.32
C VAL A 105 10.51 20.43 9.58
N GLY A 106 9.49 20.94 10.26
CA GLY A 106 9.62 21.86 11.40
C GLY A 106 9.48 23.33 11.04
N MET A 107 9.57 23.69 9.76
CA MET A 107 9.46 25.08 9.30
C MET A 107 8.07 25.67 9.61
N SER A 108 8.05 26.87 10.22
CA SER A 108 6.85 27.69 10.37
C SER A 108 6.43 28.31 9.04
N VAL A 109 5.15 28.16 8.71
CA VAL A 109 4.56 28.65 7.47
C VAL A 109 3.22 29.32 7.72
N ARG A 110 2.82 30.22 6.81
CA ARG A 110 1.52 30.88 6.83
C ARG A 110 0.77 30.67 5.51
N VAL A 111 -0.55 30.66 5.58
CA VAL A 111 -1.42 30.40 4.44
C VAL A 111 -1.38 31.55 3.43
N THR A 112 -1.41 31.19 2.16
CA THR A 112 -1.69 32.04 1.03
C THR A 112 -2.66 31.32 0.10
N PHE A 113 -3.26 32.01 -0.86
CA PHE A 113 -4.31 31.42 -1.70
C PHE A 113 -3.98 31.54 -3.18
N LEU A 114 -4.04 30.41 -3.88
CA LEU A 114 -4.01 30.36 -5.33
C LEU A 114 -5.43 30.23 -5.87
N GLN A 115 -5.91 31.28 -6.55
CA GLN A 115 -7.19 31.22 -7.24
C GLN A 115 -7.08 30.38 -8.52
N GLN A 116 -7.93 29.38 -8.65
CA GLN A 116 -8.15 28.60 -9.86
C GLN A 116 -9.65 28.60 -10.18
N GLN A 117 -10.04 29.41 -11.17
CA GLN A 117 -11.44 29.67 -11.51
C GLN A 117 -12.24 30.17 -10.27
N ASP A 118 -13.20 29.39 -9.81
CA ASP A 118 -14.10 29.61 -8.67
C ASP A 118 -13.62 28.94 -7.37
N ILE A 119 -12.41 28.37 -7.35
CA ILE A 119 -11.83 27.70 -6.17
C ILE A 119 -10.55 28.42 -5.75
N TRP A 120 -10.31 28.50 -4.43
CA TRP A 120 -9.07 29.02 -3.86
C TRP A 120 -8.35 27.89 -3.14
N LEU A 121 -7.21 27.47 -3.69
CA LEU A 121 -6.37 26.45 -3.08
C LEU A 121 -5.55 27.09 -1.95
N PRO A 122 -5.64 26.58 -0.70
CA PRO A 122 -4.77 27.02 0.38
C PRO A 122 -3.37 26.47 0.16
N LEU A 123 -2.45 27.36 -0.21
CA LEU A 123 -1.02 27.12 -0.25
C LEU A 123 -0.37 27.71 1.00
N PHE A 124 0.90 27.44 1.21
CA PHE A 124 1.65 28.01 2.33
C PHE A 124 2.94 28.66 1.85
N GLU A 125 3.46 29.60 2.63
CA GLU A 125 4.74 30.28 2.42
C GLU A 125 5.46 30.45 3.77
N PRO A 126 6.80 30.63 3.79
CA PRO A 126 7.52 30.87 5.03
C PRO A 126 6.90 32.00 5.87
N ASP A 127 6.69 31.77 7.16
CA ASP A 127 6.18 32.81 8.07
C ASP A 127 7.31 33.82 8.37
N PRO A 128 7.17 35.11 8.02
CA PRO A 128 8.22 36.10 8.29
C PRO A 128 8.30 36.50 9.77
N ASP A 129 7.25 36.23 10.56
CA ASP A 129 7.14 36.64 11.97
C ASP A 129 7.71 35.60 12.95
N GLU A 130 7.86 34.35 12.50
CA GLU A 130 8.48 33.28 13.26
C GLU A 130 9.87 33.00 12.68
N GLY A 131 10.91 33.02 13.52
CA GLY A 131 12.29 32.82 13.07
C GLY A 131 12.50 31.47 12.37
N PRO A 132 13.67 31.23 11.76
CA PRO A 132 13.95 29.99 11.01
C PRO A 132 14.10 28.75 11.92
N GLU A 133 13.65 28.81 13.17
CA GLU A 133 13.78 27.72 14.14
C GLU A 133 12.71 26.66 13.86
N ASP A 134 13.17 25.44 13.60
CA ASP A 134 12.31 24.29 13.37
C ASP A 134 11.51 23.98 14.65
N GLN A 135 10.18 24.02 14.56
CA GLN A 135 9.32 23.66 15.67
C GLN A 135 9.36 22.15 15.92
N PRO A 136 9.32 21.72 17.19
CA PRO A 136 9.29 20.30 17.51
C PRO A 136 8.02 19.65 16.98
N ILE A 137 8.18 18.63 16.15
CA ILE A 137 7.09 17.82 15.61
C ILE A 137 6.52 16.95 16.73
N ARG A 138 5.26 17.14 17.10
CA ARG A 138 4.56 16.27 18.05
C ARG A 138 3.57 15.40 17.30
N LEU A 139 3.98 14.16 17.05
CA LEU A 139 3.11 13.11 16.50
C LEU A 139 3.11 11.93 17.47
N ASP A 140 1.93 11.52 17.91
CA ASP A 140 1.81 10.35 18.76
C ASP A 140 2.27 9.09 18.02
N LEU A 141 2.84 8.14 18.76
CA LEU A 141 3.12 6.83 18.20
C LEU A 141 1.79 6.09 17.97
N PRO A 142 1.66 5.31 16.89
CA PRO A 142 0.46 4.55 16.63
C PRO A 142 0.17 3.54 17.74
N ALA A 143 -1.07 3.56 18.24
CA ALA A 143 -1.59 2.62 19.25
C ALA A 143 -2.95 2.08 18.78
N PRO A 144 -2.97 1.10 17.84
CA PRO A 144 -4.21 0.60 17.27
C PRO A 144 -5.09 -0.05 18.34
N VAL A 145 -6.37 0.32 18.38
CA VAL A 145 -7.36 -0.38 19.21
C VAL A 145 -7.80 -1.64 18.50
N VAL A 146 -7.23 -2.78 18.87
CA VAL A 146 -7.45 -4.07 18.20
C VAL A 146 -8.60 -4.84 18.86
N ARG A 147 -9.45 -5.45 18.05
CA ARG A 147 -10.49 -6.37 18.52
C ARG A 147 -9.83 -7.69 18.97
N PRO A 148 -10.25 -8.30 20.09
CA PRO A 148 -9.77 -9.62 20.46
C PRO A 148 -10.06 -10.64 19.36
N GLY A 149 -9.05 -11.44 18.98
CA GLY A 149 -9.20 -12.52 18.01
C GLY A 149 -10.03 -13.68 18.58
N ASN A 150 -10.94 -14.23 17.77
CA ASN A 150 -11.63 -15.48 18.11
C ASN A 150 -10.73 -16.68 17.79
N ARG A 151 -10.01 -17.19 18.80
CA ARG A 151 -9.11 -18.35 18.68
C ARG A 151 -9.83 -19.71 18.74
N VAL A 152 -11.12 -19.74 19.08
CA VAL A 152 -11.88 -21.00 19.26
C VAL A 152 -12.45 -21.52 17.94
N ARG A 153 -12.85 -20.63 17.04
CA ARG A 153 -13.37 -20.98 15.71
C ARG A 153 -12.68 -20.09 14.67
N ARG A 154 -11.59 -20.59 14.12
CA ARG A 154 -10.81 -19.92 13.07
C ARG A 154 -11.25 -20.41 11.69
N PHE A 155 -11.56 -19.49 10.79
CA PHE A 155 -11.95 -19.86 9.43
C PHE A 155 -10.73 -20.37 8.64
N GLU A 156 -9.54 -19.92 9.04
CA GLU A 156 -8.24 -20.29 8.49
C GLU A 156 -7.98 -21.81 8.57
N GLU A 157 -8.49 -22.48 9.60
CA GLU A 157 -8.35 -23.93 9.79
C GLU A 157 -9.19 -24.77 8.81
N LYS A 158 -10.13 -24.13 8.10
CA LYS A 158 -11.05 -24.81 7.17
C LYS A 158 -10.62 -24.72 5.71
N VAL A 159 -9.51 -24.02 5.44
CA VAL A 159 -9.09 -23.70 4.07
C VAL A 159 -7.62 -23.98 3.87
N ALA A 160 -7.23 -24.18 2.61
CA ALA A 160 -5.83 -24.23 2.22
C ALA A 160 -5.62 -23.65 0.83
N PHE A 161 -4.41 -23.14 0.58
CA PHE A 161 -3.93 -22.88 -0.76
C PHE A 161 -3.47 -24.17 -1.40
N THR A 162 -4.06 -24.49 -2.55
CA THR A 162 -3.88 -25.79 -3.18
C THR A 162 -3.37 -25.69 -4.61
N GLY A 163 -3.69 -24.60 -5.30
CA GLY A 163 -3.17 -24.29 -6.63
C GLY A 163 -2.53 -22.91 -6.67
N ILE A 164 -1.41 -22.78 -7.37
CA ILE A 164 -0.79 -21.51 -7.74
C ILE A 164 -0.52 -21.48 -9.24
N GLY A 165 -0.70 -20.30 -9.86
CA GLY A 165 -0.47 -20.13 -11.28
C GLY A 165 0.02 -18.73 -11.60
N THR A 166 0.88 -18.63 -12.60
CA THR A 166 1.30 -17.36 -13.18
C THR A 166 1.39 -17.50 -14.68
N SER A 167 1.09 -16.43 -15.40
CA SER A 167 1.43 -16.34 -16.82
C SER A 167 2.84 -15.79 -16.99
N THR A 168 3.25 -15.57 -18.25
CA THR A 168 4.49 -14.84 -18.50
C THR A 168 4.39 -13.43 -17.89
N ILE A 169 5.33 -13.11 -16.99
CA ILE A 169 5.52 -11.76 -16.48
C ILE A 169 6.53 -11.05 -17.37
N GLY A 170 6.19 -9.85 -17.81
CA GLY A 170 7.04 -9.10 -18.74
C GLY A 170 6.73 -7.61 -18.74
N ARG A 171 7.36 -6.88 -19.66
CA ARG A 171 7.06 -5.46 -19.90
C ARG A 171 6.69 -5.26 -21.36
N LYS A 172 5.60 -4.53 -21.58
CA LYS A 172 5.06 -4.22 -22.91
C LYS A 172 4.80 -5.48 -23.74
N LEU A 173 4.19 -6.49 -23.10
CA LEU A 173 3.90 -7.77 -23.75
C LEU A 173 2.90 -7.57 -24.90
N ALA A 174 3.25 -8.07 -26.09
CA ALA A 174 2.40 -8.03 -27.28
C ALA A 174 1.33 -9.15 -27.28
N VAL A 175 0.75 -9.42 -26.11
CA VAL A 175 -0.22 -10.50 -25.88
C VAL A 175 -1.43 -9.91 -25.17
N SER A 176 -2.62 -10.45 -25.46
CA SER A 176 -3.84 -10.01 -24.77
C SER A 176 -3.71 -10.27 -23.27
N ASN A 177 -3.98 -9.25 -22.44
CA ASN A 177 -3.93 -9.43 -20.99
C ASN A 177 -4.96 -10.47 -20.51
N LEU A 178 -6.12 -10.58 -21.17
CA LEU A 178 -7.09 -11.64 -20.86
C LEU A 178 -6.52 -13.03 -21.15
N SER A 179 -5.72 -13.21 -22.21
CA SER A 179 -5.04 -14.49 -22.46
C SER A 179 -4.04 -14.82 -21.35
N LEU A 180 -3.24 -13.83 -20.93
CA LEU A 180 -2.35 -13.97 -19.77
C LEU A 180 -3.12 -14.32 -18.49
N THR A 181 -4.31 -13.75 -18.28
CA THR A 181 -5.19 -14.13 -17.15
C THR A 181 -5.60 -15.59 -17.24
N ILE A 182 -6.05 -16.05 -18.40
CA ILE A 182 -6.49 -17.44 -18.61
C ILE A 182 -5.33 -18.42 -18.42
N ASP A 183 -4.13 -18.10 -18.90
CA ASP A 183 -2.93 -18.92 -18.70
C ASP A 183 -2.64 -19.09 -17.20
N ALA A 184 -2.67 -17.99 -16.44
CA ALA A 184 -2.45 -18.05 -14.99
C ALA A 184 -3.55 -18.87 -14.27
N CYS A 185 -4.83 -18.66 -14.64
CA CYS A 185 -5.94 -19.40 -14.06
C CYS A 185 -5.85 -20.90 -14.34
N MET A 186 -5.59 -21.29 -15.59
CA MET A 186 -5.46 -22.70 -15.96
C MET A 186 -4.22 -23.34 -15.32
N ALA A 187 -3.12 -22.61 -15.18
CA ALA A 187 -1.95 -23.07 -14.44
C ALA A 187 -2.28 -23.34 -12.96
N ALA A 188 -3.03 -22.45 -12.29
CA ALA A 188 -3.44 -22.63 -10.90
C ALA A 188 -4.39 -23.83 -10.73
N ILE A 189 -5.34 -24.01 -11.64
CA ILE A 189 -6.26 -25.15 -11.65
C ILE A 189 -5.49 -26.47 -11.84
N ALA A 190 -4.53 -26.49 -12.78
CA ALA A 190 -3.69 -27.66 -13.04
C ALA A 190 -2.75 -27.98 -11.86
N ASP A 191 -2.17 -26.97 -11.22
CA ASP A 191 -1.34 -27.11 -10.02
C ASP A 191 -2.14 -27.68 -8.82
N ALA A 192 -3.44 -27.35 -8.73
CA ALA A 192 -4.37 -27.99 -7.79
C ALA A 192 -4.78 -29.43 -8.20
N GLY A 193 -4.42 -29.89 -9.40
CA GLY A 193 -4.85 -31.19 -9.93
C GLY A 193 -6.36 -31.27 -10.22
N LEU A 194 -7.01 -30.13 -10.45
CA LEU A 194 -8.45 -30.04 -10.69
C LEU A 194 -8.78 -29.91 -12.18
N ASP A 195 -10.02 -30.23 -12.55
CA ASP A 195 -10.62 -29.79 -13.80
C ASP A 195 -11.24 -28.39 -13.61
N ARG A 196 -11.26 -27.56 -14.65
CA ARG A 196 -11.91 -26.23 -14.57
C ARG A 196 -13.36 -26.30 -14.09
N ARG A 197 -14.05 -27.42 -14.34
CA ARG A 197 -15.44 -27.67 -13.91
C ARG A 197 -15.59 -27.87 -12.40
N ASP A 198 -14.51 -28.16 -11.69
CA ASP A 198 -14.51 -28.32 -10.23
C ASP A 198 -14.52 -26.95 -9.50
N ILE A 199 -14.25 -25.86 -10.23
CA ILE A 199 -14.27 -24.50 -9.70
C ILE A 199 -15.71 -24.03 -9.51
N ASP A 200 -16.10 -23.85 -8.26
CA ASP A 200 -17.44 -23.42 -7.83
C ASP A 200 -17.46 -22.00 -7.24
N GLY A 201 -16.32 -21.31 -7.17
CA GLY A 201 -16.27 -19.88 -6.91
C GLY A 201 -15.16 -19.16 -7.67
N ILE A 202 -15.32 -17.86 -7.88
CA ILE A 202 -14.33 -17.04 -8.59
C ILE A 202 -14.22 -15.63 -8.00
N CYS A 203 -13.01 -15.15 -7.72
CA CYS A 203 -12.79 -13.78 -7.31
C CYS A 203 -11.64 -13.11 -8.05
N ALA A 204 -11.70 -11.79 -8.14
CA ALA A 204 -10.72 -11.00 -8.86
C ALA A 204 -10.44 -9.68 -8.16
N TYR A 205 -9.16 -9.36 -7.94
CA TYR A 205 -8.73 -8.01 -7.58
C TYR A 205 -8.18 -7.29 -8.82
N PRO A 206 -8.62 -6.05 -9.14
CA PRO A 206 -9.65 -5.24 -8.48
C PRO A 206 -11.09 -5.44 -9.03
N GLY A 207 -11.36 -6.55 -9.70
CA GLY A 207 -12.64 -6.80 -10.37
C GLY A 207 -12.80 -6.03 -11.68
N SER A 208 -14.05 -5.86 -12.18
CA SER A 208 -14.33 -5.22 -13.48
C SER A 208 -14.31 -3.69 -13.46
N ALA A 209 -14.29 -3.08 -12.27
CA ALA A 209 -14.31 -1.63 -12.07
C ALA A 209 -12.89 -1.01 -11.98
N GLY A 210 -11.84 -1.80 -12.25
CA GLY A 210 -10.46 -1.33 -12.19
C GLY A 210 -10.11 -0.25 -13.22
N LEU A 211 -9.12 0.58 -12.89
CA LEU A 211 -8.53 1.54 -13.82
C LEU A 211 -7.97 0.82 -15.07
N PRO A 212 -7.90 1.49 -16.24
CA PRO A 212 -7.26 0.93 -17.43
C PRO A 212 -5.84 0.45 -17.11
N GLY A 213 -5.52 -0.82 -17.44
CA GLY A 213 -4.21 -1.42 -17.13
C GLY A 213 -4.15 -2.20 -15.81
N VAL A 214 -5.14 -2.05 -14.93
CA VAL A 214 -5.26 -2.78 -13.65
C VAL A 214 -6.37 -3.85 -13.70
N SER A 215 -7.25 -3.80 -14.71
CA SER A 215 -8.29 -4.81 -14.96
C SER A 215 -8.51 -5.07 -16.45
N SER A 216 -8.67 -6.34 -16.83
CA SER A 216 -8.91 -6.80 -18.20
C SER A 216 -10.16 -7.66 -18.32
N GLY A 217 -11.32 -7.03 -18.09
CA GLY A 217 -12.64 -7.65 -18.27
C GLY A 217 -13.21 -8.32 -17.01
N GLY A 218 -12.43 -8.38 -15.93
CA GLY A 218 -12.84 -8.91 -14.63
C GLY A 218 -13.36 -10.34 -14.69
N ILE A 219 -14.23 -10.70 -13.74
CA ILE A 219 -14.76 -12.06 -13.58
C ILE A 219 -15.53 -12.53 -14.81
N ARG A 220 -16.35 -11.66 -15.42
CA ARG A 220 -17.22 -12.02 -16.55
C ARG A 220 -16.42 -12.52 -17.75
N ALA A 221 -15.30 -11.88 -18.07
CA ALA A 221 -14.48 -12.29 -19.20
C ALA A 221 -13.82 -13.66 -18.97
N VAL A 222 -13.34 -13.92 -17.76
CA VAL A 222 -12.72 -15.19 -17.39
C VAL A 222 -13.75 -16.32 -17.35
N GLU A 223 -14.92 -16.07 -16.74
CA GLU A 223 -16.03 -17.02 -16.68
C GLU A 223 -16.47 -17.44 -18.09
N GLN A 224 -16.68 -16.49 -19.02
CA GLN A 224 -17.13 -16.80 -20.38
C GLN A 224 -16.16 -17.70 -21.16
N ILE A 225 -14.85 -17.51 -20.95
CA ILE A 225 -13.82 -18.32 -21.61
C ILE A 225 -13.70 -19.69 -20.94
N LEU A 226 -13.59 -19.70 -19.61
CA LEU A 226 -13.43 -20.94 -18.85
C LEU A 226 -14.72 -21.76 -18.77
N ARG A 227 -15.89 -21.19 -19.09
CA ARG A 227 -17.21 -21.83 -19.03
C ARG A 227 -17.42 -22.61 -17.73
N ILE A 228 -17.17 -21.93 -16.62
CA ILE A 228 -17.36 -22.43 -15.26
C ILE A 228 -18.71 -21.96 -14.71
N ASN A 229 -19.25 -22.64 -13.70
CA ASN A 229 -20.57 -22.33 -13.14
C ASN A 229 -20.44 -21.99 -11.65
N PRO A 230 -19.82 -20.86 -11.29
CA PRO A 230 -19.54 -20.53 -9.90
C PRO A 230 -20.84 -20.21 -9.14
N VAL A 231 -20.98 -20.77 -7.94
CA VAL A 231 -22.08 -20.44 -7.01
C VAL A 231 -21.80 -19.16 -6.23
N TRP A 232 -20.55 -18.70 -6.22
CA TRP A 232 -20.13 -17.44 -5.60
C TRP A 232 -19.12 -16.70 -6.46
N HIS A 233 -19.19 -15.37 -6.45
CA HIS A 233 -18.24 -14.52 -7.17
C HIS A 233 -18.03 -13.18 -6.46
N CYS A 234 -16.79 -12.68 -6.45
CA CYS A 234 -16.44 -11.38 -5.85
C CYS A 234 -15.36 -10.65 -6.65
N GLY A 235 -15.69 -9.51 -7.24
CA GLY A 235 -14.74 -8.63 -7.90
C GLY A 235 -14.76 -7.26 -7.24
N ALA A 236 -13.73 -6.93 -6.46
CA ALA A 236 -13.78 -5.77 -5.57
C ALA A 236 -12.43 -5.05 -5.46
N HIS A 237 -12.51 -3.73 -5.27
CA HIS A 237 -11.38 -2.85 -5.00
C HIS A 237 -11.33 -2.44 -3.52
N GLU A 238 -12.49 -2.28 -2.89
CA GLU A 238 -12.65 -1.98 -1.46
C GLU A 238 -12.71 -3.27 -0.62
N THR A 239 -11.57 -3.93 -0.51
CA THR A 239 -11.36 -5.12 0.33
C THR A 239 -10.15 -4.91 1.25
N PRO A 240 -9.93 -5.71 2.29
CA PRO A 240 -8.72 -5.59 3.13
C PRO A 240 -7.44 -5.83 2.32
N GLY A 241 -6.84 -4.78 1.78
CA GLY A 241 -5.70 -4.88 0.87
C GLY A 241 -6.04 -5.51 -0.49
N GLN A 242 -5.00 -5.56 -1.34
CA GLN A 242 -5.07 -6.22 -2.66
C GLN A 242 -5.32 -7.72 -2.55
N ALA A 243 -4.88 -8.36 -1.45
CA ALA A 243 -5.18 -9.77 -1.16
C ALA A 243 -6.57 -9.98 -0.52
N GLY A 244 -7.34 -8.91 -0.31
CA GLY A 244 -8.65 -8.98 0.33
C GLY A 244 -9.62 -9.92 -0.37
N THR A 245 -9.62 -9.98 -1.70
CA THR A 245 -10.46 -10.93 -2.45
C THR A 245 -10.05 -12.39 -2.23
N VAL A 246 -8.78 -12.67 -1.92
CA VAL A 246 -8.32 -14.01 -1.53
C VAL A 246 -8.85 -14.36 -0.13
N ILE A 247 -8.87 -13.38 0.79
CA ILE A 247 -9.46 -13.55 2.13
C ILE A 247 -10.97 -13.79 2.02
N ASP A 248 -11.67 -13.06 1.15
CA ASP A 248 -13.09 -13.29 0.88
C ASP A 248 -13.35 -14.70 0.31
N ALA A 249 -12.47 -15.20 -0.55
CA ALA A 249 -12.53 -16.57 -1.04
C ALA A 249 -12.36 -17.59 0.09
N MET A 250 -11.42 -17.36 1.01
CA MET A 250 -11.28 -18.19 2.21
C MET A 250 -12.57 -18.20 3.06
N LEU A 251 -13.22 -17.05 3.23
CA LEU A 251 -14.48 -16.97 3.97
C LEU A 251 -15.62 -17.71 3.26
N ALA A 252 -15.72 -17.59 1.93
CA ALA A 252 -16.69 -18.34 1.13
C ALA A 252 -16.50 -19.86 1.29
N VAL A 253 -15.26 -20.34 1.21
CA VAL A 253 -14.94 -21.76 1.44
C VAL A 253 -15.23 -22.18 2.89
N ALA A 254 -14.74 -21.44 3.88
CA ALA A 254 -14.90 -21.77 5.29
C ALA A 254 -16.36 -21.78 5.76
N SER A 255 -17.24 -21.04 5.07
CA SER A 255 -18.69 -21.03 5.28
C SER A 255 -19.41 -22.25 4.69
N GLY A 256 -18.74 -23.01 3.80
CA GLY A 256 -19.32 -24.13 3.05
C GLY A 256 -20.08 -23.71 1.79
N LEU A 257 -20.02 -22.44 1.38
CA LEU A 257 -20.64 -21.96 0.14
C LEU A 257 -19.89 -22.46 -1.11
N CYS A 258 -18.57 -22.57 -1.03
CA CYS A 258 -17.70 -23.06 -2.09
C CYS A 258 -16.78 -24.17 -1.59
N ARG A 259 -16.37 -25.05 -2.48
CA ARG A 259 -15.33 -26.06 -2.26
C ARG A 259 -14.00 -25.65 -2.86
N HIS A 260 -14.00 -25.00 -4.03
CA HIS A 260 -12.80 -24.56 -4.77
C HIS A 260 -13.03 -23.19 -5.40
N VAL A 261 -12.31 -22.18 -4.88
CA VAL A 261 -12.41 -20.80 -5.36
C VAL A 261 -11.16 -20.41 -6.14
N LEU A 262 -11.35 -20.03 -7.40
CA LEU A 262 -10.30 -19.47 -8.26
C LEU A 262 -10.16 -17.96 -7.99
N CYS A 263 -9.02 -17.57 -7.43
CA CYS A 263 -8.68 -16.17 -7.14
C CYS A 263 -7.66 -15.68 -8.15
N PHE A 264 -7.83 -14.50 -8.76
CA PHE A 264 -6.82 -13.98 -9.68
C PHE A 264 -6.65 -12.45 -9.62
N THR A 265 -5.51 -12.00 -10.08
CA THR A 265 -5.27 -10.59 -10.45
C THR A 265 -4.60 -10.53 -11.81
N SER A 266 -4.76 -9.42 -12.51
CA SER A 266 -4.11 -9.18 -13.81
C SER A 266 -3.64 -7.75 -13.89
N PHE A 267 -2.47 -7.56 -14.48
CA PHE A 267 -1.79 -6.28 -14.57
C PHE A 267 -1.29 -6.11 -16.00
N ALA A 268 -1.46 -4.92 -16.55
CA ALA A 268 -1.07 -4.53 -17.90
C ALA A 268 -0.49 -3.10 -17.90
N GLU A 269 0.18 -2.73 -16.81
CA GLU A 269 0.57 -1.35 -16.54
C GLU A 269 1.74 -0.86 -17.40
N ALA A 270 2.54 -1.77 -17.96
CA ALA A 270 3.62 -1.39 -18.87
C ALA A 270 3.09 -1.02 -20.26
N VAL A 271 1.97 -1.62 -20.70
CA VAL A 271 1.25 -1.25 -21.93
C VAL A 271 0.25 -0.11 -21.69
N ARG A 272 -0.39 -0.07 -20.52
CA ARG A 272 -1.44 0.87 -20.14
C ARG A 272 -1.13 1.46 -18.76
N PRO A 273 -0.24 2.46 -18.67
CA PRO A 273 0.04 3.09 -17.39
C PRO A 273 -1.25 3.65 -16.80
N ALA A 274 -1.51 3.36 -15.52
CA ALA A 274 -2.71 3.78 -14.80
C ALA A 274 -2.81 5.31 -14.65
N ILE A 275 -1.69 6.02 -14.79
CA ILE A 275 -1.61 7.48 -14.71
C ILE A 275 -2.11 8.05 -16.03
N ARG A 276 -3.40 8.42 -16.07
CA ARG A 276 -3.97 9.27 -17.12
C ARG A 276 -3.95 10.73 -16.68
N GLU A 277 -3.83 11.62 -17.66
CA GLU A 277 -4.05 13.05 -17.51
C GLU A 277 -5.45 13.31 -16.94
N ALA A 278 -5.51 13.73 -15.67
CA ALA A 278 -6.76 14.06 -15.01
C ALA A 278 -7.20 15.47 -15.43
N HIS A 279 -8.09 15.54 -16.42
CA HIS A 279 -8.72 16.79 -16.84
C HIS A 279 -10.08 16.97 -16.14
N GLY A 280 -10.30 18.15 -15.55
CA GLY A 280 -11.58 18.54 -14.98
C GLY A 280 -11.61 18.64 -13.45
N ARG A 281 -12.83 18.53 -12.89
CA ARG A 281 -13.06 18.57 -11.45
C ARG A 281 -13.03 17.17 -10.85
N ILE A 282 -12.43 17.05 -9.67
CA ILE A 282 -12.22 15.80 -8.93
C ILE A 282 -12.91 15.96 -7.58
N GLY A 283 -13.77 15.01 -7.23
CA GLY A 283 -14.38 14.92 -5.91
C GLY A 283 -13.76 13.82 -5.06
N GLY A 284 -14.28 13.65 -3.85
CA GLY A 284 -13.83 12.62 -2.93
C GLY A 284 -12.39 12.84 -2.45
N GLU A 285 -11.75 11.76 -2.03
CA GLU A 285 -10.49 11.81 -1.30
C GLU A 285 -9.32 12.34 -2.15
N LEU A 286 -9.33 12.14 -3.47
CA LEU A 286 -8.34 12.70 -4.40
C LEU A 286 -8.42 14.24 -4.53
N ALA A 287 -9.56 14.87 -4.24
CA ALA A 287 -9.73 16.32 -4.30
C ALA A 287 -8.81 17.06 -3.31
N TRP A 288 -8.39 16.39 -2.24
CA TRP A 288 -7.53 16.93 -1.19
C TRP A 288 -6.04 16.79 -1.50
N ARG A 289 -5.66 16.19 -2.64
CA ARG A 289 -4.25 15.91 -2.98
C ARG A 289 -3.85 16.23 -4.41
N VAL A 290 -4.62 15.76 -5.39
CA VAL A 290 -4.31 15.95 -6.81
C VAL A 290 -4.14 17.43 -7.19
N PRO A 291 -4.95 18.38 -6.69
CA PRO A 291 -4.76 19.82 -6.96
C PRO A 291 -3.42 20.39 -6.49
N PHE A 292 -2.74 19.73 -5.55
CA PHE A 292 -1.42 20.11 -5.03
C PHE A 292 -0.28 19.32 -5.70
N GLY A 293 -0.58 18.58 -6.78
CA GLY A 293 0.38 17.78 -7.53
C GLY A 293 0.68 16.40 -6.92
N ALA A 294 -0.04 16.00 -5.86
CA ALA A 294 0.09 14.71 -5.19
C ALA A 294 -0.81 13.63 -5.81
N ALA A 295 -0.48 13.19 -7.03
CA ALA A 295 -1.31 12.25 -7.80
C ALA A 295 -0.78 10.81 -7.82
N SER A 296 0.35 10.54 -7.19
CA SER A 296 0.99 9.23 -7.19
C SER A 296 1.21 8.71 -5.77
N PRO A 297 1.07 7.38 -5.55
CA PRO A 297 1.50 6.75 -4.30
C PRO A 297 2.96 7.06 -3.94
N ALA A 298 3.82 7.32 -4.94
CA ALA A 298 5.20 7.75 -4.70
C ALA A 298 5.25 9.05 -3.89
N ASN A 299 4.35 10.01 -4.16
CA ASN A 299 4.30 11.28 -3.42
C ASN A 299 3.83 11.05 -1.99
N TRP A 300 2.77 10.25 -1.82
CA TRP A 300 2.13 10.05 -0.53
C TRP A 300 3.05 9.27 0.41
N ILE A 301 3.68 8.20 -0.06
CA ILE A 301 4.58 7.39 0.77
C ILE A 301 5.89 8.13 1.04
N ALA A 302 6.36 8.99 0.11
CA ALA A 302 7.55 9.82 0.32
C ALA A 302 7.36 10.84 1.45
N LEU A 303 6.15 11.39 1.61
CA LEU A 303 5.83 12.26 2.74
C LEU A 303 6.04 11.52 4.07
N TYR A 304 5.55 10.29 4.20
CA TYR A 304 5.73 9.48 5.42
C TYR A 304 7.21 9.14 5.64
N ALA A 305 7.94 8.79 4.58
CA ALA A 305 9.38 8.52 4.68
C ALA A 305 10.16 9.76 5.17
N SER A 306 9.84 10.95 4.64
CA SER A 306 10.47 12.20 5.08
C SER A 306 10.19 12.52 6.55
N GLN A 307 8.96 12.25 7.01
CA GLN A 307 8.57 12.44 8.39
C GLN A 307 9.30 11.45 9.30
N TYR A 308 9.37 10.18 8.90
CA TYR A 308 10.12 9.14 9.61
C TYR A 308 11.60 9.52 9.76
N PHE A 309 12.23 10.02 8.69
CA PHE A 309 13.62 10.51 8.74
C PHE A 309 13.77 11.68 9.71
N ALA A 310 12.88 12.67 9.65
CA ALA A 310 12.90 13.80 10.56
C ALA A 310 12.69 13.38 12.02
N ARG A 311 11.88 12.35 12.28
CA ARG A 311 11.53 11.88 13.62
C ARG A 311 12.60 11.01 14.25
N PHE A 312 13.17 10.08 13.49
CA PHE A 312 14.04 9.02 14.01
C PHE A 312 15.50 9.16 13.60
N GLY A 313 15.84 10.15 12.76
CA GLY A 313 17.22 10.38 12.31
C GLY A 313 17.72 9.32 11.32
N ALA A 314 16.81 8.55 10.70
CA ALA A 314 17.13 7.62 9.62
C ALA A 314 17.36 8.37 8.29
N ASP A 315 17.92 7.67 7.30
CA ASP A 315 18.24 8.26 6.00
C ASP A 315 17.98 7.31 4.82
N ARG A 316 18.39 7.76 3.63
CA ARG A 316 18.24 7.01 2.38
C ARG A 316 19.11 5.76 2.30
N GLU A 317 20.21 5.66 3.04
CA GLU A 317 21.07 4.48 3.01
C GLU A 317 20.29 3.24 3.48
N MET A 318 19.46 3.42 4.52
CA MET A 318 18.53 2.40 5.00
C MET A 318 17.64 1.84 3.87
N LEU A 319 17.09 2.71 3.02
CA LEU A 319 16.25 2.31 1.89
C LEU A 319 17.06 1.59 0.81
N GLY A 320 18.30 2.02 0.57
CA GLY A 320 19.23 1.41 -0.38
C GLY A 320 19.50 -0.06 -0.08
N TRP A 321 19.65 -0.44 1.20
CA TRP A 321 19.86 -1.82 1.61
C TRP A 321 18.70 -2.76 1.24
N ILE A 322 17.46 -2.25 1.26
CA ILE A 322 16.27 -3.00 0.83
C ILE A 322 16.30 -3.21 -0.69
N ALA A 323 16.61 -2.17 -1.46
CA ALA A 323 16.71 -2.25 -2.92
C ALA A 323 17.83 -3.19 -3.39
N ILE A 324 19.00 -3.16 -2.74
CA ILE A 324 20.14 -4.05 -3.01
C ILE A 324 19.76 -5.50 -2.71
N ASN A 325 19.12 -5.77 -1.56
CA ASN A 325 18.66 -7.10 -1.21
C ASN A 325 17.65 -7.63 -2.25
N ALA A 326 16.68 -6.81 -2.65
CA ALA A 326 15.71 -7.16 -3.68
C ALA A 326 16.40 -7.56 -4.99
N ARG A 327 17.43 -6.79 -5.43
CA ARG A 327 18.17 -7.09 -6.65
C ARG A 327 19.00 -8.38 -6.56
N ARG A 328 19.67 -8.59 -5.42
CA ARG A 328 20.41 -9.84 -5.13
C ARG A 328 19.50 -11.07 -5.17
N ASN A 329 18.26 -10.94 -4.70
CA ASN A 329 17.27 -12.00 -4.71
C ASN A 329 16.69 -12.25 -6.10
N ALA A 330 16.38 -11.18 -6.82
CA ALA A 330 15.90 -11.25 -8.20
C ALA A 330 16.88 -11.97 -9.15
N ALA A 331 18.19 -11.85 -8.91
CA ALA A 331 19.20 -12.54 -9.72
C ALA A 331 19.05 -14.07 -9.75
N LEU A 332 18.43 -14.67 -8.73
CA LEU A 332 18.13 -16.12 -8.67
C LEU A 332 16.68 -16.46 -9.08
N ASN A 333 15.89 -15.46 -9.45
CA ASN A 333 14.53 -15.65 -9.90
C ASN A 333 14.48 -15.55 -11.44
N PRO A 334 14.27 -16.66 -12.17
CA PRO A 334 14.22 -16.64 -13.63
C PRO A 334 13.02 -15.84 -14.18
N GLU A 335 12.00 -15.55 -13.35
CA GLU A 335 10.83 -14.76 -13.71
C GLU A 335 11.02 -13.26 -13.44
N ALA A 336 12.12 -12.84 -12.78
CA ALA A 336 12.30 -11.45 -12.40
C ALA A 336 12.73 -10.54 -13.57
N LEU A 337 12.17 -9.34 -13.62
CA LEU A 337 12.39 -8.39 -14.71
C LEU A 337 13.77 -7.74 -14.65
N TYR A 338 14.26 -7.45 -13.44
CA TYR A 338 15.51 -6.74 -13.24
C TYR A 338 16.43 -7.51 -12.30
N THR A 339 17.48 -8.10 -12.88
CA THR A 339 18.40 -9.02 -12.21
C THR A 339 19.83 -8.51 -12.10
N ARG A 340 20.18 -7.43 -12.81
CA ARG A 340 21.53 -6.84 -12.79
C ARG A 340 21.86 -6.36 -11.36
N PRO A 341 22.92 -6.88 -10.71
CA PRO A 341 23.32 -6.43 -9.38
C PRO A 341 23.53 -4.91 -9.31
N ILE A 342 23.29 -4.36 -8.11
CA ILE A 342 23.52 -2.94 -7.78
C ILE A 342 24.17 -2.85 -6.40
N ASP A 343 24.92 -1.78 -6.16
CA ASP A 343 25.44 -1.38 -4.85
C ASP A 343 24.86 -0.03 -4.38
N LEU A 344 25.40 0.54 -3.30
CA LEU A 344 24.95 1.84 -2.78
C LEU A 344 25.31 3.00 -3.71
N ASP A 345 26.45 2.94 -4.41
CA ASP A 345 26.85 3.98 -5.35
C ASP A 345 25.88 4.01 -6.54
N ASP A 346 25.53 2.83 -7.07
CA ASP A 346 24.46 2.66 -8.05
C ASP A 346 23.13 3.23 -7.54
N TYR A 347 22.75 2.92 -6.29
CA TYR A 347 21.52 3.41 -5.66
C TYR A 347 21.45 4.94 -5.53
N PHE A 348 22.55 5.59 -5.15
CA PHE A 348 22.58 7.05 -5.03
C PHE A 348 22.74 7.75 -6.38
N SER A 349 23.27 7.07 -7.40
CA SER A 349 23.49 7.64 -8.73
C SER A 349 22.21 7.79 -9.57
N VAL A 350 21.15 7.03 -9.27
CA VAL A 350 19.91 7.09 -10.06
C VAL A 350 19.11 8.36 -9.78
N ARG A 351 18.35 8.78 -10.79
CA ARG A 351 17.48 9.97 -10.69
C ARG A 351 16.50 9.86 -9.52
N LEU A 352 16.27 10.99 -8.86
CA LEU A 352 15.16 11.16 -7.93
C LEU A 352 13.81 11.13 -8.67
N ILE A 353 12.79 10.64 -7.96
CA ILE A 353 11.39 10.58 -8.42
C ILE A 353 10.56 11.53 -7.57
N SER A 354 10.52 11.27 -6.26
CA SER A 354 9.82 12.03 -5.23
C SER A 354 10.65 11.87 -3.97
N SER A 355 11.41 12.89 -3.55
CA SER A 355 12.36 12.74 -2.45
C SER A 355 11.66 12.23 -1.18
N PRO A 356 12.20 11.23 -0.47
CA PRO A 356 13.56 10.70 -0.59
C PRO A 356 13.76 9.60 -1.65
N PHE A 357 12.73 9.24 -2.42
CA PHE A 357 12.77 8.12 -3.36
C PHE A 357 13.48 8.45 -4.67
N GLY A 358 14.50 7.64 -4.96
CA GLY A 358 15.09 7.47 -6.28
C GLY A 358 14.36 6.40 -7.10
N LEU A 359 14.80 6.22 -8.34
CA LEU A 359 14.20 5.23 -9.25
C LEU A 359 14.22 3.81 -8.68
N PHE A 360 15.26 3.44 -7.94
CA PHE A 360 15.39 2.09 -7.35
C PHE A 360 14.58 1.90 -6.07
N ASP A 361 13.98 2.95 -5.53
CA ASP A 361 13.00 2.84 -4.45
C ASP A 361 11.60 2.53 -4.96
N CYS A 362 11.37 2.55 -6.27
CA CYS A 362 10.06 2.34 -6.88
C CYS A 362 9.98 0.95 -7.53
N ASP A 363 8.85 0.29 -7.35
CA ASP A 363 8.51 -0.95 -8.05
C ASP A 363 8.40 -0.82 -9.57
N VAL A 364 8.39 -1.98 -10.24
CA VAL A 364 8.54 -2.09 -11.68
C VAL A 364 7.18 -2.35 -12.34
N PRO A 365 6.61 -1.41 -13.11
CA PRO A 365 5.40 -1.67 -13.88
C PRO A 365 5.61 -2.83 -14.85
N CYS A 366 4.69 -3.80 -14.81
CA CYS A 366 4.75 -5.02 -15.60
C CYS A 366 3.38 -5.43 -16.14
N ASP A 367 3.40 -6.40 -17.04
CA ASP A 367 2.22 -7.07 -17.58
C ASP A 367 2.27 -8.56 -17.21
N GLY A 368 1.10 -9.14 -16.94
CA GLY A 368 0.97 -10.55 -16.53
C GLY A 368 -0.28 -10.79 -15.69
N ALA A 369 -0.37 -11.99 -15.13
CA ALA A 369 -1.41 -12.40 -14.19
C ALA A 369 -0.88 -13.45 -13.21
N ILE A 370 -1.49 -13.47 -12.03
CA ILE A 370 -1.27 -14.49 -11.00
C ILE A 370 -2.62 -14.99 -10.51
N ALA A 371 -2.74 -16.29 -10.32
CA ALA A 371 -3.94 -16.94 -9.83
C ALA A 371 -3.64 -17.96 -8.73
N PHE A 372 -4.64 -18.21 -7.90
CA PHE A 372 -4.62 -19.16 -6.80
C PHE A 372 -5.90 -19.98 -6.80
N VAL A 373 -5.81 -21.22 -6.32
CA VAL A 373 -6.98 -22.00 -5.91
C VAL A 373 -6.97 -22.09 -4.39
N VAL A 374 -8.05 -21.62 -3.77
CA VAL A 374 -8.33 -21.81 -2.35
C VAL A 374 -9.37 -22.92 -2.24
N SER A 375 -9.00 -24.01 -1.56
CA SER A 375 -9.87 -25.18 -1.38
C SER A 375 -10.31 -25.34 0.06
N ALA A 376 -11.42 -26.06 0.25
CA ALA A 376 -11.78 -26.63 1.55
C ALA A 376 -10.68 -27.60 2.02
N ILE A 377 -10.38 -27.58 3.33
CA ILE A 377 -9.25 -28.32 3.90
C ILE A 377 -9.35 -29.85 3.71
N ASP A 378 -10.56 -30.40 3.71
CA ASP A 378 -10.83 -31.81 3.45
C ASP A 378 -10.55 -32.18 1.98
N ALA A 379 -10.86 -31.28 1.05
CA ALA A 379 -10.60 -31.44 -0.38
C ALA A 379 -9.12 -31.27 -0.76
N ALA A 380 -8.33 -30.66 0.12
CA ALA A 380 -6.93 -30.32 -0.13
C ALA A 380 -5.99 -31.52 0.03
N GLN A 381 -6.41 -32.57 0.73
CA GLN A 381 -5.57 -33.74 1.04
C GLN A 381 -5.34 -34.65 -0.17
N ASP A 382 -6.27 -34.65 -1.13
CA ASP A 382 -6.23 -35.51 -2.32
C ASP A 382 -5.49 -34.88 -3.51
N GLN A 383 -4.88 -33.70 -3.31
CA GLN A 383 -4.29 -32.89 -4.38
C GLN A 383 -2.79 -33.21 -4.62
N PRO A 384 -2.25 -32.99 -5.83
CA PRO A 384 -0.92 -33.49 -6.22
C PRO A 384 0.24 -32.79 -5.48
N HIS A 385 -0.01 -31.59 -4.94
CA HIS A 385 0.99 -30.81 -4.23
C HIS A 385 0.57 -30.58 -2.79
N ARG A 386 1.56 -30.45 -1.90
CA ARG A 386 1.30 -30.17 -0.49
C ARG A 386 0.44 -28.89 -0.37
N PRO A 387 -0.73 -28.97 0.29
CA PRO A 387 -1.52 -27.79 0.56
C PRO A 387 -0.82 -26.90 1.57
N ILE A 388 -0.90 -25.58 1.37
CA ILE A 388 -0.35 -24.60 2.30
C ILE A 388 -1.47 -24.05 3.17
N LEU A 389 -1.28 -24.13 4.48
CA LEU A 389 -2.27 -23.75 5.47
C LEU A 389 -2.16 -22.26 5.78
N VAL A 390 -3.27 -21.68 6.20
CA VAL A 390 -3.30 -20.32 6.73
C VAL A 390 -3.33 -20.39 8.26
N GLU A 391 -2.37 -19.75 8.90
CA GLU A 391 -2.28 -19.72 10.36
C GLU A 391 -3.09 -18.55 10.94
N ALA A 392 -2.96 -17.37 10.34
CA ALA A 392 -3.68 -16.18 10.76
C ALA A 392 -3.82 -15.17 9.62
N VAL A 393 -4.85 -14.33 9.71
CA VAL A 393 -5.10 -13.24 8.77
C VAL A 393 -5.39 -11.93 9.53
N GLY A 394 -4.65 -10.88 9.21
CA GLY A 394 -4.82 -9.53 9.75
C GLY A 394 -5.49 -8.59 8.74
N THR A 395 -6.66 -8.06 9.11
CA THR A 395 -7.50 -7.19 8.24
C THR A 395 -8.12 -5.98 8.93
N GLN A 396 -7.83 -5.75 10.21
CA GLN A 396 -8.59 -4.76 10.98
C GLN A 396 -8.23 -3.34 10.56
N ILE A 397 -9.24 -2.50 10.33
CA ILE A 397 -9.07 -1.05 10.31
C ILE A 397 -9.05 -0.56 11.77
N ALA A 398 -7.89 -0.11 12.24
CA ALA A 398 -7.70 0.42 13.59
C ALA A 398 -7.14 1.85 13.60
N GLU A 399 -7.08 2.47 12.42
CA GLU A 399 -6.58 3.82 12.19
C GLU A 399 -7.33 4.47 11.02
N PRO A 400 -7.40 5.81 10.97
CA PRO A 400 -8.04 6.52 9.86
C PRO A 400 -7.47 6.09 8.51
N GLN A 401 -8.35 5.81 7.56
CA GLN A 401 -7.98 5.53 6.17
C GLN A 401 -7.71 6.86 5.45
N SER A 402 -6.62 7.53 5.81
CA SER A 402 -6.22 8.82 5.22
C SER A 402 -4.70 8.95 5.14
N TRP A 403 -4.25 9.58 4.07
CA TRP A 403 -2.83 9.88 3.79
C TRP A 403 -2.29 11.12 4.51
N ASP A 404 -3.15 11.97 5.07
CA ASP A 404 -2.72 13.15 5.81
C ASP A 404 -3.29 13.19 7.24
N GLN A 405 -4.47 12.64 7.47
CA GLN A 405 -5.08 12.54 8.80
C GLN A 405 -4.73 11.23 9.55
N GLY A 406 -3.94 10.35 8.95
CA GLY A 406 -3.49 9.10 9.57
C GLY A 406 -2.31 9.29 10.54
N THR A 407 -1.48 8.27 10.66
CA THR A 407 -0.32 8.24 11.57
C THR A 407 0.84 9.16 11.13
N LEU A 408 0.96 9.42 9.82
CA LEU A 408 2.01 10.20 9.16
C LEU A 408 3.46 9.70 9.34
N THR A 409 3.71 8.78 10.28
CA THR A 409 5.04 8.20 10.56
C THR A 409 5.31 6.92 9.78
N HIS A 410 4.27 6.14 9.48
CA HIS A 410 4.36 4.90 8.73
C HIS A 410 3.18 4.79 7.80
N GLN A 411 3.31 4.02 6.72
CA GLN A 411 2.24 3.86 5.75
C GLN A 411 0.86 3.69 6.42
N ALA A 412 -0.13 4.42 5.92
CA ALA A 412 -1.49 4.34 6.44
C ALA A 412 -2.06 2.91 6.38
N ASN A 413 -2.83 2.56 7.41
CA ASN A 413 -3.55 1.30 7.59
C ASN A 413 -2.72 0.01 7.74
N ILE A 414 -1.50 0.06 8.26
CA ILE A 414 -0.71 -1.17 8.50
C ILE A 414 -0.80 -1.67 9.95
N PHE A 415 -1.06 -0.80 10.92
CA PHE A 415 -1.02 -1.15 12.34
C PHE A 415 -2.21 -1.99 12.76
N GLY A 416 -3.39 -1.65 12.25
CA GLY A 416 -4.60 -2.42 12.49
C GLY A 416 -4.48 -3.86 11.99
N PRO A 417 -4.11 -4.10 10.71
CA PRO A 417 -3.89 -5.45 10.19
C PRO A 417 -2.79 -6.20 10.92
N ALA A 418 -1.63 -5.58 11.14
CA ALA A 418 -0.50 -6.21 11.82
C ALA A 418 -0.85 -6.67 13.24
N ALA A 419 -1.44 -5.79 14.04
CA ALA A 419 -1.81 -6.13 15.40
C ALA A 419 -3.00 -7.11 15.45
N HIS A 420 -3.95 -7.03 14.50
CA HIS A 420 -5.03 -8.02 14.39
C HIS A 420 -4.50 -9.42 14.08
N LEU A 421 -3.52 -9.56 13.17
CA LEU A 421 -2.87 -10.84 12.83
C LEU A 421 -2.40 -11.58 14.09
N TRP A 422 -1.64 -10.89 14.95
CA TRP A 422 -1.08 -11.47 16.17
C TRP A 422 -2.13 -11.85 17.22
N THR A 423 -3.32 -11.25 17.21
CA THR A 423 -4.40 -11.71 18.09
C THR A 423 -4.95 -13.08 17.69
N ARG A 424 -4.67 -13.56 16.47
CA ARG A 424 -5.26 -14.77 15.88
C ARG A 424 -4.34 -15.99 15.86
N THR A 425 -3.10 -15.85 16.33
CA THR A 425 -2.12 -16.95 16.43
C THR A 425 -1.36 -16.90 17.76
N GLU A 426 -0.73 -18.01 18.13
CA GLU A 426 0.24 -18.09 19.22
C GLU A 426 1.67 -17.84 18.76
N LEU A 427 1.91 -17.85 17.44
CA LEU A 427 3.22 -17.52 16.89
C LEU A 427 3.60 -16.08 17.18
N THR A 428 4.90 -15.87 17.29
CA THR A 428 5.54 -14.57 17.51
C THR A 428 6.36 -14.16 16.28
N PRO A 429 6.77 -12.87 16.16
CA PRO A 429 7.62 -12.43 15.06
C PRO A 429 8.91 -13.23 14.91
N GLY A 430 9.47 -13.75 16.02
CA GLY A 430 10.69 -14.57 16.01
C GLY A 430 10.52 -15.98 15.43
N GLU A 431 9.29 -16.41 15.14
CA GLU A 431 8.97 -17.72 14.55
C GLU A 431 8.67 -17.62 13.05
N VAL A 432 8.86 -16.44 12.43
CA VAL A 432 8.70 -16.25 10.99
C VAL A 432 10.01 -16.60 10.29
N ASP A 433 10.01 -17.63 9.45
CA ASP A 433 11.20 -18.11 8.74
C ASP A 433 11.49 -17.30 7.46
N VAL A 434 10.47 -16.69 6.87
CA VAL A 434 10.60 -15.86 5.66
C VAL A 434 9.53 -14.78 5.62
N ALA A 435 9.94 -13.55 5.32
CA ALA A 435 9.05 -12.40 5.21
C ALA A 435 8.87 -11.99 3.74
N LEU A 436 7.62 -11.95 3.29
CA LEU A 436 7.20 -11.53 1.97
C LEU A 436 6.44 -10.21 2.13
N LEU A 437 7.19 -9.14 2.40
CA LEU A 437 6.63 -7.83 2.71
C LEU A 437 6.39 -7.02 1.45
N TYR A 438 5.22 -6.38 1.38
CA TYR A 438 4.86 -5.48 0.29
C TYR A 438 5.91 -4.36 0.15
N ASP A 439 6.53 -4.30 -1.03
CA ASP A 439 7.65 -3.41 -1.34
C ASP A 439 7.39 -2.61 -2.63
N GLY A 440 6.16 -2.08 -2.78
CA GLY A 440 5.86 -1.11 -3.84
C GLY A 440 6.83 0.07 -3.82
N PHE A 441 7.21 0.48 -2.62
CA PHE A 441 8.38 1.31 -2.35
C PHE A 441 9.20 0.73 -1.21
N THR A 442 10.50 1.02 -1.17
CA THR A 442 11.41 0.57 -0.11
C THR A 442 10.90 0.93 1.30
N PHE A 443 10.28 2.10 1.47
CA PHE A 443 9.72 2.52 2.76
C PHE A 443 8.50 1.70 3.23
N ASN A 444 7.78 1.01 2.33
CA ASN A 444 6.71 0.10 2.74
C ASN A 444 7.26 -1.07 3.57
N VAL A 445 8.46 -1.57 3.22
CA VAL A 445 9.14 -2.62 3.98
C VAL A 445 9.48 -2.14 5.38
N VAL A 446 10.07 -0.94 5.52
CA VAL A 446 10.35 -0.31 6.82
C VAL A 446 9.08 -0.24 7.66
N SER A 447 8.00 0.24 7.04
CA SER A 447 6.71 0.38 7.69
C SER A 447 6.17 -0.97 8.22
N TRP A 448 6.23 -2.02 7.40
CA TRP A 448 5.79 -3.36 7.79
C TRP A 448 6.68 -4.03 8.83
N LEU A 449 8.01 -3.85 8.75
CA LEU A 449 8.95 -4.43 9.72
C LEU A 449 8.61 -3.99 11.15
N GLU A 450 8.38 -2.69 11.34
CA GLU A 450 8.06 -2.13 12.65
C GLU A 450 6.61 -2.42 13.06
N ALA A 451 5.65 -2.31 12.14
CA ALA A 451 4.24 -2.58 12.46
C ALA A 451 3.99 -4.04 12.89
N LEU A 452 4.72 -4.99 12.31
CA LEU A 452 4.65 -6.41 12.65
C LEU A 452 5.48 -6.79 13.87
N GLY A 453 6.30 -5.87 14.41
CA GLY A 453 7.10 -6.08 15.61
C GLY A 453 8.38 -6.88 15.40
N PHE A 454 8.94 -6.89 14.18
CA PHE A 454 10.28 -7.45 13.96
C PHE A 454 11.38 -6.56 14.56
N CYS A 455 11.12 -5.26 14.68
CA CYS A 455 11.92 -4.28 15.39
C CYS A 455 11.02 -3.19 15.99
N GLY A 456 11.53 -2.38 16.93
CA GLY A 456 10.82 -1.26 17.52
C GLY A 456 10.70 -0.06 16.57
N PHE A 457 9.88 0.92 16.93
CA PHE A 457 9.71 2.13 16.13
C PHE A 457 11.00 2.95 16.04
N GLY A 458 11.42 3.27 14.81
CA GLY A 458 12.67 3.99 14.56
C GLY A 458 13.91 3.10 14.56
N GLU A 459 13.77 1.78 14.76
CA GLU A 459 14.90 0.85 14.87
C GLU A 459 15.22 0.15 13.54
N ALA A 460 14.44 0.38 12.48
CA ALA A 460 14.59 -0.34 11.21
C ALA A 460 16.01 -0.23 10.62
N ALA A 461 16.67 0.93 10.71
CA ALA A 461 18.03 1.10 10.21
C ALA A 461 19.04 0.17 10.91
N ALA A 462 18.95 0.10 12.24
CA ALA A 462 19.78 -0.81 13.04
C ALA A 462 19.40 -2.28 12.78
N PHE A 463 18.11 -2.58 12.67
CA PHE A 463 17.61 -3.93 12.39
C PHE A 463 18.12 -4.45 11.04
N LEU A 464 18.14 -3.62 9.99
CA LEU A 464 18.60 -4.03 8.66
C LEU A 464 20.08 -4.43 8.64
N ASP A 465 20.92 -3.85 9.51
CA ASP A 465 22.36 -4.11 9.66
C ASP A 465 23.12 -4.15 8.31
N GLY A 466 22.95 -3.10 7.50
CA GLY A 466 23.56 -3.04 6.17
C GLY A 466 23.03 -4.13 5.22
N GLY A 467 21.76 -4.52 5.38
CA GLY A 467 21.12 -5.56 4.58
C GLY A 467 21.47 -6.99 4.98
N ARG A 468 22.24 -7.19 6.08
CA ARG A 468 22.61 -8.53 6.58
C ARG A 468 21.41 -9.29 7.15
N THR A 469 20.60 -8.64 7.99
CA THR A 469 19.45 -9.28 8.64
C THR A 469 18.41 -9.79 7.64
N ILE A 470 18.21 -9.03 6.55
CA ILE A 470 17.20 -9.33 5.52
C ILE A 470 17.71 -10.20 4.36
N ALA A 471 18.97 -10.64 4.43
CA ALA A 471 19.55 -11.55 3.45
C ALA A 471 18.89 -12.92 3.47
N ARG A 472 19.05 -13.71 2.39
CA ARG A 472 18.47 -15.07 2.31
C ARG A 472 18.97 -16.01 3.42
N ASP A 473 20.19 -15.78 3.89
CA ASP A 473 20.86 -16.44 5.00
C ASP A 473 20.88 -15.59 6.28
N GLY A 474 20.18 -14.46 6.27
CA GLY A 474 20.00 -13.59 7.42
C GLY A 474 18.94 -14.10 8.40
N ALA A 475 18.75 -13.38 9.49
CA ALA A 475 17.79 -13.76 10.54
C ALA A 475 16.32 -13.62 10.10
N LEU A 476 16.01 -12.78 9.12
CA LEU A 476 14.67 -12.65 8.53
C LEU A 476 14.76 -12.50 7.01
N PRO A 477 14.91 -13.61 6.26
CA PRO A 477 14.95 -13.60 4.81
C PRO A 477 13.79 -12.83 4.19
N LEU A 478 14.09 -11.74 3.47
CA LEU A 478 13.10 -10.82 2.92
C LEU A 478 12.98 -10.98 1.41
N ASN A 479 11.75 -11.17 0.92
CA ASN A 479 11.40 -11.21 -0.50
C ASN A 479 12.40 -12.00 -1.37
N PRO A 480 12.58 -13.33 -1.17
CA PRO A 480 13.57 -14.13 -1.91
C PRO A 480 13.38 -14.17 -3.43
N HIS A 481 12.19 -13.82 -3.92
CA HIS A 481 11.87 -13.66 -5.35
C HIS A 481 12.31 -12.31 -5.94
N GLY A 482 12.76 -11.36 -5.11
CA GLY A 482 13.14 -10.01 -5.50
C GLY A 482 12.04 -8.95 -5.36
N GLY A 483 10.85 -9.31 -4.89
CA GLY A 483 9.77 -8.36 -4.57
C GLY A 483 9.28 -7.54 -5.77
N HIS A 484 8.42 -6.55 -5.54
CA HIS A 484 7.94 -5.66 -6.60
C HIS A 484 9.03 -4.74 -7.16
N LEU A 485 10.07 -4.46 -6.37
CA LEU A 485 11.24 -3.65 -6.78
C LEU A 485 12.02 -4.27 -7.95
N CYS A 486 11.93 -5.59 -8.15
CA CYS A 486 12.73 -6.30 -9.16
C CYS A 486 11.96 -7.35 -9.96
N ALA A 487 11.07 -8.11 -9.33
CA ALA A 487 10.29 -9.16 -9.99
C ALA A 487 9.12 -8.60 -10.81
N GLY A 488 8.62 -7.41 -10.47
CA GLY A 488 7.48 -6.75 -11.12
C GLY A 488 6.38 -6.40 -10.13
N ARG A 489 5.64 -5.32 -10.39
CA ARG A 489 4.47 -4.89 -9.61
C ARG A 489 3.30 -5.84 -9.88
N THR A 490 3.15 -6.85 -9.03
CA THR A 490 2.13 -7.90 -9.17
C THR A 490 0.96 -7.72 -8.18
N ASN A 491 0.65 -6.50 -7.73
CA ASN A 491 -0.41 -6.21 -6.75
C ASN A 491 -0.34 -7.04 -5.46
N GLY A 492 0.86 -7.45 -5.05
CA GLY A 492 1.11 -8.27 -3.87
C GLY A 492 0.73 -9.76 -4.00
N TYR A 493 0.22 -10.20 -5.15
CA TYR A 493 0.00 -11.63 -5.44
C TYR A 493 1.34 -12.38 -5.62
N GLY A 494 2.38 -11.72 -6.12
CA GLY A 494 3.73 -12.29 -6.23
C GLY A 494 4.33 -12.69 -4.88
N HIS A 495 4.14 -11.86 -3.86
CA HIS A 495 4.54 -12.16 -2.47
C HIS A 495 3.83 -13.40 -1.94
N LEU A 496 2.51 -13.50 -2.12
CA LEU A 496 1.73 -14.66 -1.70
C LEU A 496 2.14 -15.93 -2.46
N ARG A 497 2.38 -15.83 -3.78
CA ARG A 497 2.86 -16.95 -4.60
C ARG A 497 4.23 -17.43 -4.13
N GLU A 498 5.18 -16.53 -3.90
CA GLU A 498 6.51 -16.91 -3.44
C GLU A 498 6.45 -17.56 -2.05
N ALA A 499 5.62 -17.07 -1.13
CA ALA A 499 5.42 -17.71 0.16
C ALA A 499 4.98 -19.18 0.01
N ILE A 500 4.02 -19.46 -0.89
CA ILE A 500 3.56 -20.83 -1.17
C ILE A 500 4.68 -21.67 -1.79
N ILE A 501 5.46 -21.13 -2.73
CA ILE A 501 6.59 -21.82 -3.36
C ILE A 501 7.65 -22.20 -2.31
N GLN A 502 8.01 -21.26 -1.44
CA GLN A 502 8.99 -21.46 -0.37
C GLN A 502 8.51 -22.52 0.62
N LEU A 503 7.27 -22.44 1.10
CA LEU A 503 6.69 -23.42 2.03
C LEU A 503 6.52 -24.82 1.42
N ARG A 504 6.36 -24.91 0.08
CA ARG A 504 6.36 -26.19 -0.65
C ARG A 504 7.77 -26.77 -0.85
N GLY A 505 8.82 -25.96 -0.70
CA GLY A 505 10.20 -26.38 -0.99
C GLY A 505 10.52 -26.37 -2.50
N HIS A 506 9.81 -25.57 -3.29
CA HIS A 506 9.89 -25.57 -4.76
C HIS A 506 10.63 -24.35 -5.33
N ALA A 507 11.32 -23.56 -4.50
CA ALA A 507 11.91 -22.29 -4.95
C ALA A 507 13.26 -22.43 -5.68
N GLY A 508 13.76 -23.65 -5.89
CA GLY A 508 15.05 -23.88 -6.56
C GLY A 508 16.22 -23.23 -5.81
N GLU A 509 17.10 -22.53 -6.53
CA GLU A 509 18.31 -21.91 -5.94
C GLU A 509 18.01 -20.80 -4.91
N ARG A 510 16.81 -20.21 -4.93
CA ARG A 510 16.39 -19.17 -3.96
C ARG A 510 15.62 -19.74 -2.76
N GLN A 511 15.59 -21.06 -2.58
CA GLN A 511 14.92 -21.69 -1.45
C GLN A 511 15.54 -21.30 -0.11
N ILE A 512 14.71 -20.80 0.80
CA ILE A 512 15.09 -20.50 2.18
C ILE A 512 15.16 -21.81 2.96
N ILE A 513 16.22 -21.96 3.75
CA ILE A 513 16.45 -23.13 4.60
C ILE A 513 15.40 -23.12 5.72
N ASN A 514 14.76 -24.27 5.95
CA ASN A 514 13.77 -24.47 7.04
C ASN A 514 12.55 -23.52 6.99
N SER A 515 12.10 -23.08 5.80
CA SER A 515 10.89 -22.25 5.67
C SER A 515 9.60 -23.03 6.01
N ASN A 516 9.12 -22.92 7.25
CA ASN A 516 7.89 -23.54 7.74
C ASN A 516 6.78 -22.50 8.00
N VAL A 517 7.14 -21.26 8.31
CA VAL A 517 6.23 -20.14 8.53
C VAL A 517 6.63 -18.98 7.63
N ALA A 518 5.70 -18.54 6.79
CA ALA A 518 5.89 -17.40 5.90
C ALA A 518 4.91 -16.28 6.26
N LEU A 519 5.43 -15.07 6.45
CA LEU A 519 4.60 -13.89 6.62
C LEU A 519 4.43 -13.19 5.28
N VAL A 520 3.20 -12.87 4.91
CA VAL A 520 2.88 -12.11 3.70
C VAL A 520 2.18 -10.82 4.09
N SER A 521 2.64 -9.68 3.57
CA SER A 521 1.92 -8.43 3.70
C SER A 521 1.49 -7.89 2.33
N ASN A 522 0.35 -7.21 2.31
CA ASN A 522 -0.22 -6.56 1.15
C ASN A 522 -0.65 -5.15 1.53
N GLY A 523 -0.23 -4.16 0.75
CA GLY A 523 -0.63 -2.79 0.99
C GLY A 523 0.31 -1.81 0.31
N GLY A 524 0.00 -1.44 -0.93
CA GLY A 524 0.54 -0.25 -1.61
C GLY A 524 -0.38 0.97 -1.49
N GLY A 525 -1.47 0.83 -0.74
CA GLY A 525 -2.50 1.81 -0.46
C GLY A 525 -3.36 1.39 0.73
N ILE A 526 -4.48 2.07 0.92
CA ILE A 526 -5.43 1.85 2.03
C ILE A 526 -6.72 1.21 1.51
N PRO A 527 -7.30 0.19 2.18
CA PRO A 527 -6.76 -0.50 3.36
C PRO A 527 -5.67 -1.55 3.01
N ALA A 528 -4.97 -2.05 4.01
CA ALA A 528 -3.93 -3.09 3.89
C ALA A 528 -4.36 -4.41 4.55
N SER A 529 -3.57 -5.48 4.35
CA SER A 529 -3.77 -6.78 4.99
C SER A 529 -2.46 -7.54 5.17
N CYS A 530 -2.45 -8.55 6.04
CA CYS A 530 -1.34 -9.47 6.17
C CYS A 530 -1.82 -10.89 6.53
N MET A 531 -0.98 -11.88 6.29
CA MET A 531 -1.28 -13.30 6.53
C MET A 531 -0.04 -14.02 7.04
N LEU A 532 -0.24 -14.99 7.92
CA LEU A 532 0.74 -16.02 8.22
C LEU A 532 0.32 -17.30 7.51
N LEU A 533 1.21 -17.84 6.72
CA LEU A 533 1.08 -19.14 6.09
C LEU A 533 2.01 -20.11 6.79
N ARG A 534 1.58 -21.36 6.89
CA ARG A 534 2.43 -22.42 7.42
C ARG A 534 2.39 -23.67 6.57
N ARG A 535 3.51 -24.37 6.60
CA ARG A 535 3.61 -25.72 6.06
C ARG A 535 2.68 -26.65 6.85
N GLN A 536 1.98 -27.53 6.14
CA GLN A 536 1.20 -28.62 6.75
C GLN A 536 2.09 -29.58 7.51
#